data_AF-X1MZF8-F1
#
_entry.id   AF-X1MZF8-F1
#
_cell.length_a   1.000
_cell.length_b   1.000
_cell.length_c   1.000
_cell.angle_alpha   90.00
_cell.angle_beta   90.00
_cell.angle_gamma   90.00
#
_symmetry.space_group_name_H-M   'P 1'
#
loop_
_entity.id
_entity.type
_entity.pdbx_description
1 polymer ?
#
loop_
_entity_poly.entity_id
_entity_poly.type
_entity_poly.pdbx_seq_one_letter_code
_entity_poly.pdbx_strand_id
1 'polypeptide(L)'
;MTGSIFRIGIDISTLLNHGPDIGAGRYIINLVRNLLEIDNKNTYVLTARYTSNEYLEIAYSLQKDFETNKIELKFYRTPQKKLDLWNRLKFPPIEFLGFKADLLHCPDYLIPPTLNKIIILTIHDLAFIRFPQFNFDWFTKKYTKEVKRNARLAKIIIADSKSTKDDIIKFFK
;
A
#
# COMPACT_ATOMS: atom_id res chain seq x y z
N MET A 1 6.65 -1.34 30.56
CA MET A 1 5.52 -1.78 29.70
C MET A 1 6.10 -2.64 28.58
N THR A 2 5.99 -3.96 28.66
CA THR A 2 6.34 -4.86 27.55
C THR A 2 5.29 -4.69 26.46
N GLY A 3 5.45 -3.71 25.58
CA GLY A 3 4.49 -3.53 24.50
C GLY A 3 4.45 -4.79 23.63
N SER A 4 3.32 -5.10 23.01
CA SER A 4 3.20 -6.23 22.07
C SER A 4 4.20 -6.09 20.91
N ILE A 5 4.74 -7.23 20.46
CA ILE A 5 5.50 -7.37 19.22
C ILE A 5 4.49 -7.70 18.12
N PHE A 6 4.54 -6.96 17.01
CA PHE A 6 3.69 -7.17 15.85
C PHE A 6 4.48 -7.65 14.65
N ARG A 7 3.78 -8.35 13.77
CA ARG A 7 4.19 -8.62 12.40
C ARG A 7 3.45 -7.68 11.46
N ILE A 8 4.18 -6.72 10.90
CA ILE A 8 3.64 -5.60 10.12
C ILE A 8 3.84 -5.88 8.63
N GLY A 9 2.74 -6.00 7.90
CA GLY A 9 2.77 -6.04 6.45
C GLY A 9 2.82 -4.63 5.87
N ILE A 10 3.65 -4.40 4.85
CA ILE A 10 3.67 -3.15 4.08
C ILE A 10 3.53 -3.50 2.60
N ASP A 11 2.47 -3.02 1.95
CA ASP A 11 2.29 -3.17 0.51
C ASP A 11 3.18 -2.15 -0.22
N ILE A 12 4.18 -2.65 -0.96
CA ILE A 12 5.11 -1.85 -1.76
C ILE A 12 4.84 -2.00 -3.26
N SER A 13 3.63 -2.42 -3.66
CA SER A 13 3.28 -2.62 -5.08
C SER A 13 3.50 -1.37 -5.92
N THR A 14 3.13 -0.19 -5.42
CA THR A 14 3.28 1.06 -6.17
C THR A 14 4.75 1.36 -6.44
N LEU A 15 5.61 1.19 -5.43
CA LEU A 15 7.06 1.34 -5.59
C LEU A 15 7.62 0.35 -6.63
N LEU A 16 7.22 -0.92 -6.59
CA LEU A 16 7.76 -1.92 -7.52
C LEU A 16 7.21 -1.80 -8.96
N ASN A 17 6.05 -1.19 -9.16
CA ASN A 17 5.45 -1.03 -10.49
C ASN A 17 5.77 0.33 -11.15
N HIS A 18 6.10 1.36 -10.36
CA HIS A 18 6.25 2.73 -10.85
C HIS A 18 7.55 3.42 -10.45
N GLY A 19 8.36 2.77 -9.61
CA GLY A 19 9.65 3.29 -9.18
C GLY A 19 9.57 4.39 -8.12
N PRO A 20 10.73 4.84 -7.63
CA PRO A 20 10.85 5.84 -6.56
C PRO A 20 10.72 7.30 -7.04
N ASP A 21 10.66 7.53 -8.36
CA ASP A 21 10.65 8.89 -8.92
C ASP A 21 9.28 9.55 -8.88
N ILE A 22 8.21 8.76 -8.76
CA ILE A 22 6.87 9.27 -8.52
C ILE A 22 6.66 9.62 -7.03
N GLY A 23 5.69 10.50 -6.74
CA GLY A 23 5.40 10.93 -5.37
C GLY A 23 5.12 9.78 -4.40
N ALA A 24 4.19 8.89 -4.76
CA ALA A 24 3.84 7.73 -3.91
C ALA A 24 5.01 6.76 -3.75
N GLY A 25 5.77 6.47 -4.81
CA GLY A 25 6.95 5.62 -4.74
C GLY A 25 8.03 6.19 -3.80
N ARG A 26 8.32 7.50 -3.93
CA ARG A 26 9.23 8.22 -3.03
C ARG A 26 8.75 8.20 -1.58
N TYR A 27 7.45 8.35 -1.35
CA TYR A 27 6.87 8.25 -0.02
C TYR A 27 7.08 6.85 0.57
N ILE A 28 6.77 5.80 -0.19
CA ILE A 28 6.89 4.39 0.26
C ILE A 28 8.32 4.04 0.64
N ILE A 29 9.31 4.36 -0.21
CA ILE A 29 10.71 4.01 0.07
C ILE A 29 11.23 4.71 1.32
N ASN A 30 10.90 5.99 1.50
CA ASN A 30 11.32 6.75 2.68
C ASN A 30 10.58 6.29 3.94
N LEU A 31 9.27 5.99 3.85
CA LEU A 31 8.49 5.43 4.94
C LEU A 31 9.12 4.12 5.43
N VAL A 32 9.38 3.18 4.52
CA VAL A 32 9.93 1.87 4.89
C VAL A 32 11.32 2.03 5.49
N ARG A 33 12.21 2.78 4.85
CA ARG A 33 13.58 3.00 5.35
C ARG A 33 13.59 3.61 6.75
N ASN A 34 12.93 4.74 6.94
CA ASN A 34 12.93 5.44 8.23
C ASN A 34 12.18 4.64 9.30
N LEU A 35 11.15 3.87 8.94
CA LEU A 35 10.46 3.00 9.90
C LEU A 35 11.37 1.87 10.38
N LEU A 36 12.12 1.24 9.49
CA LEU A 36 13.07 0.17 9.83
C LEU A 36 14.24 0.69 10.66
N GLU A 37 14.69 1.94 10.45
CA GLU A 37 15.73 2.59 11.26
C GLU A 37 15.31 2.77 12.72
N ILE A 38 14.06 3.15 12.96
CA ILE A 38 13.58 3.50 14.32
C ILE A 38 12.93 2.32 15.06
N ASP A 39 12.37 1.34 14.34
CA ASP A 39 11.66 0.21 14.94
C ASP A 39 12.49 -1.07 14.95
N ASN A 40 13.08 -1.35 16.11
CA ASN A 40 13.89 -2.53 16.38
C ASN A 40 13.11 -3.66 17.08
N LYS A 41 11.79 -3.52 17.19
CA LYS A 41 10.96 -4.42 18.01
C LYS A 41 10.03 -5.28 17.17
N ASN A 42 9.42 -4.72 16.14
CA ASN A 42 8.47 -5.43 15.30
C ASN A 42 9.17 -6.22 14.19
N THR A 43 8.42 -7.10 13.54
CA THR A 43 8.87 -7.83 12.35
C THR A 43 8.09 -7.36 11.14
N TYR A 44 8.69 -7.45 9.95
CA TYR A 44 8.13 -6.84 8.75
C TYR A 44 7.94 -7.85 7.64
N VAL A 45 6.87 -7.67 6.87
CA VAL A 45 6.64 -8.36 5.61
C VAL A 45 6.42 -7.32 4.53
N LEU A 46 7.41 -7.13 3.66
CA LEU A 46 7.24 -6.31 2.47
C LEU A 46 6.52 -7.18 1.44
N THR A 47 5.33 -6.76 1.02
CA THR A 47 4.53 -7.50 0.04
C THR A 47 4.27 -6.68 -1.20
N ALA A 48 4.23 -7.33 -2.35
CA ALA A 48 3.97 -6.66 -3.62
C ALA A 48 3.37 -7.61 -4.64
N ARG A 49 2.33 -7.14 -5.32
CA ARG A 49 1.87 -7.68 -6.61
C ARG A 49 2.40 -6.77 -7.70
N TYR A 50 3.21 -7.31 -8.60
CA TYR A 50 4.03 -6.50 -9.49
C TYR A 50 4.18 -7.14 -10.88
N THR A 51 4.39 -6.32 -11.91
CA THR A 51 4.36 -6.76 -13.32
C THR A 51 5.75 -6.86 -13.96
N SER A 52 6.72 -6.08 -13.48
CA SER A 52 8.08 -5.97 -14.02
C SER A 52 9.14 -6.09 -12.92
N ASN A 53 10.31 -6.64 -13.24
CA ASN A 53 11.42 -6.76 -12.28
C ASN A 53 12.24 -5.46 -12.14
N GLU A 54 11.91 -4.40 -12.87
CA GLU A 54 12.69 -3.15 -13.00
C GLU A 54 13.14 -2.56 -11.65
N TYR A 55 12.25 -2.55 -10.65
CA TYR A 55 12.51 -1.94 -9.34
C TYR A 55 12.70 -2.97 -8.21
N LEU A 56 12.85 -4.25 -8.54
CA LEU A 56 12.90 -5.32 -7.54
C LEU A 56 14.14 -5.21 -6.62
N GLU A 57 15.26 -4.74 -7.18
CA GLU A 57 16.51 -4.49 -6.45
C GLU A 57 16.35 -3.50 -5.30
N ILE A 58 15.36 -2.60 -5.35
CA ILE A 58 15.09 -1.67 -4.25
C ILE A 58 14.67 -2.45 -3.00
N ALA A 59 13.81 -3.46 -3.15
CA ALA A 59 13.34 -4.24 -2.01
C ALA A 59 14.40 -5.18 -1.45
N TYR A 60 15.24 -5.77 -2.31
CA TYR A 60 16.39 -6.55 -1.86
C TYR A 60 17.41 -5.68 -1.14
N SER A 61 17.66 -4.47 -1.64
CA SER A 61 18.54 -3.50 -0.97
C SER A 61 17.98 -3.12 0.40
N LEU A 62 16.67 -2.86 0.53
CA LEU A 62 16.04 -2.63 1.83
C LEU A 62 16.19 -3.81 2.80
N GLN A 63 16.06 -5.05 2.32
CA GLN A 63 16.25 -6.22 3.20
C GLN A 63 17.71 -6.34 3.67
N LYS A 64 18.67 -6.03 2.80
CA LYS A 64 20.10 -6.10 3.09
C LYS A 64 20.59 -4.97 3.99
N ASP A 65 20.14 -3.74 3.74
CA ASP A 65 20.53 -2.56 4.54
C ASP A 65 20.06 -2.69 6.01
N PHE A 66 19.03 -3.50 6.25
CA PHE A 66 18.36 -3.68 7.53
C PHE A 66 18.36 -5.15 7.98
N GLU A 67 19.51 -5.84 7.84
CA GLU A 67 19.68 -7.24 8.24
C GLU A 67 19.33 -7.52 9.72
N THR A 68 19.44 -6.51 10.59
CA THR A 68 19.04 -6.62 12.00
C THR A 68 17.52 -6.70 12.19
N ASN A 69 16.75 -6.21 11.22
CA ASN A 69 15.30 -6.28 11.22
C ASN A 69 14.87 -7.63 10.62
N LYS A 70 13.85 -8.27 11.22
CA LYS A 70 13.26 -9.50 10.67
C LYS A 70 12.32 -9.16 9.51
N ILE A 71 12.90 -8.89 8.34
CA ILE A 71 12.17 -8.54 7.11
C ILE A 71 12.00 -9.79 6.23
N GLU A 72 10.75 -10.13 5.94
CA GLU A 72 10.38 -11.14 4.95
C GLU A 72 9.82 -10.48 3.68
N LEU A 73 10.19 -11.00 2.52
CA LEU A 73 9.67 -10.53 1.23
C LEU A 73 8.61 -11.50 0.70
N LYS A 74 7.42 -11.00 0.35
CA LYS A 74 6.31 -11.76 -0.25
C LYS A 74 5.83 -11.14 -1.54
N PHE A 75 6.46 -11.54 -2.64
CA PHE A 75 6.22 -10.96 -3.95
C PHE A 75 5.48 -11.89 -4.89
N TYR A 76 4.52 -11.32 -5.62
CA TYR A 76 3.58 -12.03 -6.48
C TYR A 76 3.67 -11.46 -7.89
N ARG A 77 4.65 -11.94 -8.67
CA ARG A 77 4.82 -11.51 -10.06
C ARG A 77 3.60 -11.91 -10.87
N THR A 78 2.91 -10.92 -11.42
CA THR A 78 1.62 -11.11 -12.07
C THR A 78 1.56 -10.26 -13.33
N PRO A 79 1.31 -10.83 -14.53
CA PRO A 79 1.10 -10.04 -15.74
C PRO A 79 -0.03 -9.02 -15.57
N GLN A 80 0.07 -7.83 -16.20
CA GLN A 80 -0.89 -6.73 -16.02
C GLN A 80 -2.36 -7.16 -16.14
N LYS A 81 -2.72 -7.92 -17.18
CA LYS A 81 -4.10 -8.42 -17.38
C LYS A 81 -4.60 -9.27 -16.21
N LYS A 82 -3.74 -10.09 -15.60
CA LYS A 82 -4.07 -10.90 -14.42
C LYS A 82 -4.14 -10.04 -13.17
N LEU A 83 -3.28 -9.03 -13.04
CA LEU A 83 -3.29 -8.09 -11.92
C LEU A 83 -4.59 -7.26 -11.91
N ASP A 84 -5.02 -6.78 -13.08
CA ASP A 84 -6.29 -6.07 -13.25
C ASP A 84 -7.47 -6.96 -12.86
N LEU A 85 -7.46 -8.23 -13.30
CA LEU A 85 -8.47 -9.22 -12.93
C LEU A 85 -8.46 -9.47 -11.41
N TRP A 86 -7.28 -9.61 -10.80
CA TRP A 86 -7.11 -9.83 -9.38
C TRP A 86 -7.63 -8.65 -8.55
N ASN A 87 -7.35 -7.42 -8.99
CA ASN A 87 -7.88 -6.19 -8.39
C ASN A 87 -9.41 -6.08 -8.53
N ARG A 88 -9.95 -6.54 -9.66
CA ARG A 88 -11.40 -6.52 -9.94
C ARG A 88 -12.17 -7.57 -9.13
N LEU A 89 -11.71 -8.82 -9.17
CA LEU A 89 -12.38 -9.95 -8.51
C LEU A 89 -12.15 -9.99 -7.00
N LYS A 90 -11.10 -9.32 -6.52
CA LYS A 90 -10.67 -9.36 -5.11
C LYS A 90 -10.47 -10.79 -4.58
N PHE A 91 -9.96 -11.67 -5.42
CA PHE A 91 -9.64 -13.07 -5.09
C PHE A 91 -8.50 -13.59 -5.99
N PRO A 92 -7.59 -14.46 -5.48
CA PRO A 92 -7.50 -14.95 -4.09
C PRO A 92 -6.85 -13.92 -3.15
N PRO A 93 -7.14 -13.95 -1.84
CA PRO A 93 -6.38 -13.16 -0.88
C PRO A 93 -4.90 -13.53 -0.87
N ILE A 94 -4.01 -12.57 -0.65
CA ILE A 94 -2.55 -12.81 -0.60
C ILE A 94 -2.16 -13.79 0.52
N GLU A 95 -2.99 -13.95 1.55
CA GLU A 95 -2.79 -14.93 2.63
C GLU A 95 -2.85 -16.38 2.13
N PHE A 96 -3.65 -16.65 1.10
CA PHE A 96 -3.68 -17.98 0.45
C PHE A 96 -2.36 -18.29 -0.28
N LEU A 97 -1.55 -17.26 -0.52
CA LEU A 97 -0.24 -17.34 -1.17
C LEU A 97 0.90 -17.17 -0.14
N GLY A 98 0.62 -17.41 1.13
CA GLY A 98 1.63 -17.44 2.20
C GLY A 98 1.93 -16.09 2.85
N PHE A 99 1.20 -15.02 2.53
CA PHE A 99 1.27 -13.78 3.31
C PHE A 99 0.68 -13.98 4.72
N LYS A 100 1.35 -13.45 5.75
CA LYS A 100 0.87 -13.47 7.13
C LYS A 100 1.35 -12.20 7.82
N ALA A 101 0.44 -11.44 8.43
CA ALA A 101 0.73 -10.25 9.22
C ALA A 101 -0.41 -10.01 10.23
N ASP A 102 -0.13 -9.27 11.30
CA ASP A 102 -1.14 -8.83 12.28
C ASP A 102 -1.89 -7.59 11.77
N LEU A 103 -1.21 -6.76 10.99
CA LEU A 103 -1.77 -5.61 10.29
C LEU A 103 -1.10 -5.42 8.93
N LEU A 104 -1.83 -4.81 8.00
CA LEU A 104 -1.35 -4.45 6.67
C LEU A 104 -1.44 -2.93 6.47
N HIS A 105 -0.30 -2.29 6.26
CA HIS A 105 -0.23 -0.91 5.78
C HIS A 105 -0.16 -0.91 4.26
N CYS A 106 -1.17 -0.29 3.64
CA CYS A 106 -1.21 0.06 2.23
C CYS A 106 -0.87 1.55 2.09
N PRO A 107 0.41 1.93 1.89
CA PRO A 107 0.87 3.30 1.75
C PRO A 107 0.51 3.94 0.39
N ASP A 108 -0.64 3.57 -0.18
CA ASP A 108 -1.24 4.12 -1.38
C ASP A 108 -2.74 3.73 -1.38
N TYR A 109 -3.56 4.28 -2.29
CA TYR A 109 -5.01 4.11 -2.29
C TYR A 109 -5.51 2.67 -2.59
N LEU A 110 -4.60 1.75 -2.94
CA LEU A 110 -4.91 0.38 -3.31
C LEU A 110 -4.73 -0.59 -2.13
N ILE A 111 -5.75 -1.42 -1.91
CA ILE A 111 -5.67 -2.56 -0.98
C ILE A 111 -5.63 -3.86 -1.80
N PRO A 112 -4.60 -4.73 -1.63
CA PRO A 112 -4.60 -6.04 -2.25
C PRO A 112 -5.74 -6.90 -1.71
N PRO A 113 -6.21 -7.91 -2.44
CA PRO A 113 -7.13 -8.88 -1.86
C PRO A 113 -6.50 -9.48 -0.61
N THR A 114 -7.16 -9.31 0.53
CA THR A 114 -6.57 -9.62 1.83
C THR A 114 -7.64 -10.07 2.81
N LEU A 115 -7.28 -10.98 3.70
CA LEU A 115 -8.06 -11.39 4.87
C LEU A 115 -7.66 -10.61 6.14
N ASN A 116 -6.69 -9.69 6.05
CA ASN A 116 -6.27 -8.89 7.19
C ASN A 116 -7.42 -8.03 7.72
N LYS A 117 -7.60 -8.09 9.04
CA LYS A 117 -8.65 -7.34 9.75
C LYS A 117 -8.22 -5.92 10.13
N ILE A 118 -6.92 -5.68 10.22
CA ILE A 118 -6.35 -4.37 10.56
C ILE A 118 -5.63 -3.86 9.33
N ILE A 119 -6.26 -2.91 8.64
CA ILE A 119 -5.70 -2.27 7.45
C ILE A 119 -5.48 -0.79 7.76
N ILE A 120 -4.27 -0.32 7.49
CA ILE A 120 -3.91 1.10 7.50
C ILE A 120 -3.79 1.52 6.04
N LEU A 121 -4.49 2.57 5.63
CA LEU A 121 -4.49 3.05 4.25
C LEU A 121 -3.93 4.46 4.21
N THR A 122 -2.93 4.73 3.36
CA THR A 122 -2.53 6.10 3.03
C THR A 122 -3.25 6.55 1.78
N ILE A 123 -3.81 7.76 1.81
CA ILE A 123 -4.38 8.43 0.63
C ILE A 123 -3.59 9.71 0.43
N HIS A 124 -3.00 9.88 -0.74
CA HIS A 124 -2.14 11.03 -1.09
C HIS A 124 -2.95 12.24 -1.54
N ASP A 125 -3.97 12.04 -2.38
CA ASP A 125 -4.88 13.10 -2.79
C ASP A 125 -6.24 12.55 -3.25
N LEU A 126 -7.20 13.45 -3.39
CA LEU A 126 -8.49 13.21 -4.03
C LEU A 126 -8.76 14.28 -5.10
N ALA A 127 -7.71 14.74 -5.77
CA ALA A 127 -7.79 15.85 -6.74
C ALA A 127 -8.77 15.52 -7.87
N PHE A 128 -8.83 14.25 -8.29
CA PHE A 128 -9.76 13.75 -9.30
C PHE A 128 -11.24 13.82 -8.87
N ILE A 129 -11.53 13.83 -7.56
CA ILE A 129 -12.89 14.04 -7.03
C ILE A 129 -13.17 15.53 -6.87
N ARG A 130 -12.17 16.29 -6.38
CA ARG A 130 -12.31 17.72 -6.07
C ARG A 130 -12.44 18.57 -7.33
N PHE A 131 -11.71 18.22 -8.38
CA PHE A 131 -11.67 18.92 -9.66
C PHE A 131 -11.97 17.96 -10.81
N PRO A 132 -13.21 17.44 -10.88
CA PRO A 132 -13.56 16.42 -11.87
C PRO A 132 -13.45 16.93 -13.31
N GLN A 133 -13.52 18.24 -13.54
CA GLN A 133 -13.40 18.87 -14.86
C GLN A 133 -12.03 18.67 -15.53
N PHE A 134 -10.99 18.31 -14.76
CA PHE A 134 -9.66 18.02 -15.31
C PHE A 134 -9.43 16.53 -15.59
N ASN A 135 -10.47 15.71 -15.46
CA ASN A 135 -10.39 14.26 -15.63
C ASN A 135 -11.53 13.76 -16.50
N PHE A 136 -11.34 12.57 -17.09
CA PHE A 136 -12.42 11.90 -17.81
C PHE A 136 -13.47 11.36 -16.82
N ASP A 137 -14.75 11.46 -17.17
CA ASP A 137 -15.85 10.95 -16.35
C ASP A 137 -15.68 9.50 -15.91
N TRP A 138 -15.23 8.63 -16.82
CA TRP A 138 -15.01 7.22 -16.52
C TRP A 138 -13.89 7.02 -15.48
N PHE A 139 -12.84 7.85 -15.55
CA PHE A 139 -11.71 7.84 -14.62
C PHE A 139 -12.21 8.24 -13.24
N THR A 140 -12.88 9.39 -13.14
CA THR A 140 -13.41 9.92 -11.88
C THR A 140 -14.36 8.91 -11.24
N LYS A 141 -15.31 8.33 -12.00
CA LYS A 141 -16.24 7.32 -11.49
C LYS A 141 -15.53 6.06 -10.99
N LYS A 142 -14.57 5.53 -11.77
CA LYS A 142 -13.81 4.33 -11.42
C LYS A 142 -13.02 4.52 -10.14
N TYR A 143 -12.15 5.53 -10.08
CA TYR A 143 -11.25 5.75 -8.95
C TYR A 143 -12.00 6.24 -7.72
N THR A 144 -13.06 7.05 -7.86
CA THR A 144 -13.91 7.44 -6.71
C THR A 144 -14.50 6.20 -6.04
N LYS A 145 -15.05 5.27 -6.83
CA LYS A 145 -15.61 4.02 -6.30
C LYS A 145 -14.53 3.17 -5.64
N GLU A 146 -13.35 3.06 -6.23
CA GLU A 146 -12.26 2.25 -5.69
C GLU A 146 -11.69 2.82 -4.38
N VAL A 147 -11.33 4.10 -4.37
CA VAL A 147 -10.77 4.76 -3.19
C VAL A 147 -11.79 4.79 -2.06
N LYS A 148 -13.05 5.13 -2.33
CA LYS A 148 -14.13 5.13 -1.32
C LYS A 148 -14.37 3.73 -0.74
N ARG A 149 -14.32 2.68 -1.57
CA ARG A 149 -14.42 1.29 -1.08
C ARG A 149 -13.24 0.95 -0.16
N ASN A 150 -12.02 1.24 -0.57
CA ASN A 150 -10.82 0.90 0.20
C ASN A 150 -10.75 1.71 1.50
N ALA A 151 -11.13 2.99 1.48
CA ALA A 151 -11.25 3.83 2.67
C ALA A 151 -12.21 3.25 3.72
N ARG A 152 -13.34 2.65 3.29
CA ARG A 152 -14.28 1.98 4.19
C ARG A 152 -13.75 0.67 4.80
N LEU A 153 -12.83 0.00 4.12
CA LEU A 153 -12.19 -1.21 4.63
C LEU A 153 -11.06 -0.90 5.62
N ALA A 154 -10.46 0.29 5.51
CA ALA A 154 -9.36 0.70 6.36
C ALA A 154 -9.83 0.98 7.79
N LYS A 155 -9.08 0.46 8.77
CA LYS A 155 -9.27 0.78 10.19
C LYS A 155 -8.73 2.17 10.52
N ILE A 156 -7.64 2.56 9.85
CA ILE A 156 -7.00 3.87 9.97
C ILE A 156 -6.71 4.38 8.56
N ILE A 157 -7.00 5.66 8.32
CA ILE A 157 -6.60 6.36 7.11
C ILE A 157 -5.56 7.41 7.47
N ILE A 158 -4.42 7.37 6.79
CA ILE A 158 -3.36 8.37 6.85
C ILE A 158 -3.51 9.30 5.65
N ALA A 159 -3.41 10.60 5.91
CA ALA A 159 -3.27 11.62 4.88
C ALA A 159 -1.94 12.34 5.13
N ASP A 160 -1.16 12.55 4.08
CA ASP A 160 0.13 13.24 4.12
C ASP A 160 0.00 14.77 4.19
N SER A 161 -1.21 15.30 4.00
CA SER A 161 -1.50 16.73 4.14
C SER A 161 -2.86 17.01 4.79
N LYS A 162 -2.99 18.21 5.37
CA LYS A 162 -4.27 18.71 5.88
C LYS A 162 -5.31 18.85 4.76
N SER A 163 -4.91 19.29 3.57
CA SER A 163 -5.81 19.40 2.41
C SER A 163 -6.42 18.05 2.05
N THR A 164 -5.59 17.01 1.93
CA THR A 164 -6.05 15.65 1.63
C THR A 164 -6.95 15.10 2.74
N LYS A 165 -6.62 15.37 4.01
CA LYS A 165 -7.48 15.00 5.15
C LYS A 165 -8.86 15.65 5.04
N ASP A 166 -8.93 16.93 4.74
CA ASP A 166 -10.18 17.67 4.61
C ASP A 166 -11.01 17.15 3.43
N ASP A 167 -10.37 16.78 2.32
CA ASP A 167 -11.03 16.12 1.18
C ASP A 167 -11.59 14.73 1.53
N ILE A 168 -10.82 13.91 2.26
CA ILE A 168 -11.27 12.59 2.72
C ILE A 168 -12.52 12.74 3.60
N ILE A 169 -12.51 13.69 4.53
CA ILE A 169 -13.67 13.98 5.39
C ILE A 169 -14.85 14.43 4.53
N LYS A 170 -14.63 15.36 3.60
CA LYS A 170 -15.70 15.92 2.75
C LYS A 170 -16.36 14.89 1.83
N PHE A 171 -15.59 13.97 1.24
CA PHE A 171 -16.10 13.07 0.20
C PHE A 171 -16.47 11.67 0.70
N PHE A 172 -15.89 11.23 1.82
CA PHE A 172 -16.05 9.85 2.31
C PHE A 172 -16.72 9.73 3.68
N LYS A 173 -16.84 10.79 4.48
CA LYS A 173 -17.71 10.81 5.67
C LYS A 173 -19.06 11.41 5.33
#